data_AF-A0A957BT58-F1
#
_entry.id   AF-A0A957BT58-F1
#
_cell.length_a   1.000
_cell.length_b   1.000
_cell.length_c   1.000
_cell.angle_alpha   90.00
_cell.angle_beta   90.00
_cell.angle_gamma   90.00
#
_symmetry.space_group_name_H-M   'P 1'
#
loop_
_entity.id
_entity.type
_entity.pdbx_description
1 polymer ?
#
loop_
_entity_poly.entity_id
_entity_poly.type
_entity_poly.pdbx_seq_one_letter_code
_entity_poly.pdbx_strand_id
1 'polypeptide(L)' 'MTPAYEPYLQEVLIDQVRLQARIAELGVSISHDYAKTGQLMLICILKGGVMFLTDLMRHIDVPHEIDFLAVSGYGRG' A
#
# COMPACT_ATOMS: atom_id res chain seq x y z
N MET A 1 -14.21 9.69 -22.66
CA MET A 1 -15.35 9.16 -21.87
C MET A 1 -15.14 9.64 -20.45
N THR A 2 -16.05 10.46 -19.93
CA THR A 2 -15.99 10.97 -18.57
C THR A 2 -16.27 9.83 -17.59
N PRO A 3 -15.43 9.56 -16.59
CA PRO A 3 -15.67 8.49 -15.64
C PRO A 3 -16.95 8.70 -14.82
N ALA A 4 -17.67 7.62 -14.53
CA ALA A 4 -18.96 7.65 -13.84
C ALA A 4 -18.92 8.22 -12.40
N TYR A 5 -17.72 8.39 -11.82
CA TYR A 5 -17.53 8.90 -10.45
C TYR A 5 -17.29 10.41 -10.38
N GLU A 6 -17.15 11.09 -11.51
CA GLU A 6 -16.89 12.54 -11.56
C GLU A 6 -17.86 13.41 -10.74
N PRO A 7 -19.19 13.15 -10.69
CA PRO A 7 -20.07 13.95 -9.84
C PRO A 7 -19.84 13.78 -8.33
N TYR A 8 -19.07 12.77 -7.90
CA TYR A 8 -18.75 12.50 -6.50
C TYR A 8 -17.31 12.90 -6.12
N LEU A 9 -16.52 13.39 -7.07
CA LEU A 9 -15.12 13.75 -6.86
C LEU A 9 -14.98 15.28 -6.87
N GLN A 10 -14.65 15.85 -5.72
CA GLN A 10 -14.40 17.29 -5.63
C GLN A 10 -13.07 17.67 -6.29
N GLU A 11 -12.00 16.95 -5.97
CA GLU A 11 -10.66 17.17 -6.54
C GLU A 11 -9.78 15.92 -6.39
N VAL A 12 -8.70 15.86 -7.16
CA VAL A 12 -7.66 14.83 -7.05
C VAL A 12 -6.57 15.33 -6.11
N LEU A 13 -6.50 14.77 -4.90
CA LEU A 13 -5.49 15.14 -3.90
C LEU A 13 -4.10 14.57 -4.22
N ILE A 14 -4.07 13.35 -4.74
CA ILE A 14 -2.85 12.62 -5.11
C ILE A 14 -3.12 11.94 -6.43
N ASP A 15 -2.44 12.40 -7.48
CA ASP A 15 -2.52 11.77 -8.79
C ASP A 15 -1.73 10.45 -8.82
N GLN A 16 -2.01 9.64 -9.83
CA GLN A 16 -1.40 8.32 -9.98
C GLN A 16 0.13 8.37 -10.11
N VAL A 17 0.68 9.35 -10.83
CA VAL A 17 2.12 9.45 -11.05
C VAL A 17 2.82 9.74 -9.73
N ARG A 18 2.31 10.70 -8.97
CA ARG A 18 2.82 11.06 -7.65
C ARG A 18 2.72 9.90 -6.65
N LEU A 19 1.60 9.17 -6.65
CA LEU A 19 1.41 8.01 -5.79
C LEU A 19 2.42 6.91 -6.10
N GLN A 20 2.54 6.52 -7.38
CA GLN A 20 3.45 5.44 -7.79
C GLN A 20 4.91 5.80 -7.57
N ALA A 21 5.31 7.06 -7.82
CA ALA A 21 6.65 7.54 -7.51
C ALA A 21 6.97 7.38 -6.01
N ARG A 22 6.03 7.77 -5.14
CA ARG A 22 6.23 7.64 -3.68
C ARG A 22 6.30 6.19 -3.23
N ILE A 23 5.51 5.31 -3.83
CA ILE A 23 5.53 3.87 -3.54
C ILE A 23 6.89 3.26 -3.92
N ALA A 24 7.43 3.62 -5.09
CA ALA A 24 8.74 3.15 -5.53
C ALA A 24 9.86 3.62 -4.58
N GLU A 25 9.85 4.89 -4.16
CA GLU A 25 10.79 5.42 -3.16
C GLU A 25 10.73 4.64 -1.83
N LEU A 26 9.52 4.31 -1.37
CA LEU A 26 9.32 3.53 -0.15
C LEU A 26 9.83 2.10 -0.31
N GLY A 27 9.58 1.45 -1.45
CA GLY A 27 10.08 0.11 -1.74
C GLY A 27 11.60 0.03 -1.68
N VAL A 28 12.30 1.01 -2.28
CA VAL A 28 13.76 1.12 -2.21
C VAL A 28 14.25 1.30 -0.77
N SER A 29 13.61 2.19 0.00
CA SER A 29 13.98 2.43 1.40
C SER A 29 13.81 1.16 2.24
N ILE A 30 12.66 0.48 2.13
CA ILE A 30 12.40 -0.77 2.85
C ILE A 30 13.40 -1.85 2.45
N SER A 31 13.71 -1.97 1.16
CA SER A 31 14.67 -2.96 0.66
C SER A 31 16.06 -2.74 1.25
N HIS A 32 16.51 -1.48 1.30
CA HIS A 32 17.77 -1.13 1.94
C HIS A 32 17.79 -1.48 3.43
N ASP A 33 16.73 -1.12 4.15
CA ASP A 33 16.68 -1.26 5.61
C ASP A 33 16.62 -2.74 6.04
N TYR A 34 16.00 -3.60 5.22
CA TYR A 34 15.85 -5.03 5.49
C TYR A 34 16.83 -5.93 4.71
N ALA A 35 17.79 -5.35 3.98
CA ALA A 35 18.75 -6.11 3.15
C ALA A 35 19.59 -7.12 3.96
N LYS A 36 19.86 -6.84 5.24
CA LYS A 36 20.73 -7.65 6.10
C LYS A 36 19.99 -8.70 6.93
N THR A 37 18.70 -8.51 7.18
CA THR A 37 17.88 -9.47 7.92
C THR A 37 17.45 -10.62 7.03
N GLY A 38 17.20 -10.36 5.74
CA GLY A 38 16.76 -11.39 4.78
C GLY A 38 15.38 -11.98 5.09
N GLN A 39 14.65 -11.38 6.04
CA GLN A 39 13.33 -11.78 6.49
C GLN A 39 12.49 -10.52 6.69
N LEU A 40 11.42 -10.40 5.91
CA LEU A 40 10.47 -9.30 5.96
C LEU A 40 9.05 -9.87 5.89
N MET A 41 8.20 -9.48 6.82
CA MET A 41 6.78 -9.86 6.84
C MET A 41 5.94 -8.60 6.65
N LEU A 42 5.14 -8.59 5.58
CA LEU A 42 4.23 -7.50 5.26
C LEU A 42 2.84 -7.84 5.78
N ILE A 43 2.36 -7.10 6.77
CA ILE A 43 1.03 -7.31 7.37
C ILE A 43 0.07 -6.23 6.86
N CYS A 44 -0.99 -6.63 6.17
CA CYS A 44 -2.01 -5.71 5.67
C CYS A 44 -3.34 -5.86 6.43
N ILE A 45 -3.84 -4.73 6.95
CA ILE A 45 -5.17 -4.67 7.54
C ILE A 45 -6.23 -4.51 6.43
N LEU A 46 -7.18 -5.45 6.38
CA LEU A 46 -8.25 -5.43 5.41
C LEU A 46 -9.29 -4.33 5.71
N LYS A 47 -9.91 -3.72 4.69
CA LYS A 47 -9.79 -4.00 3.25
C LYS A 47 -8.95 -2.97 2.48
N GLY A 48 -8.85 -1.74 3.01
CA GLY A 48 -8.32 -0.59 2.25
C GLY A 48 -6.83 -0.64 1.93
N GLY A 49 -6.03 -1.35 2.75
CA GLY A 49 -4.58 -1.43 2.56
C GLY A 49 -4.14 -2.29 1.37
N VAL A 50 -5.03 -3.11 0.81
CA VAL A 50 -4.65 -4.13 -0.18
C VAL A 50 -4.04 -3.50 -1.43
N MET A 51 -4.68 -2.48 -2.00
CA MET A 51 -4.19 -1.83 -3.23
C MET A 51 -2.79 -1.24 -3.04
N PHE A 52 -2.59 -0.52 -1.94
CA PHE A 52 -1.29 0.06 -1.60
C PHE A 52 -0.22 -1.01 -1.37
N LEU A 53 -0.54 -2.06 -0.60
CA LEU A 53 0.39 -3.15 -0.35
C LEU A 53 0.82 -3.83 -1.65
N THR A 54 -0.12 -4.11 -2.56
CA THR A 54 0.18 -4.78 -3.83
C THR A 54 1.07 -3.95 -4.75
N ASP A 55 0.96 -2.62 -4.67
CA ASP A 55 1.86 -1.73 -5.41
C ASP A 55 3.24 -1.69 -4.75
N LEU A 56 3.28 -1.58 -3.42
CA LEU A 56 4.51 -1.48 -2.64
C LEU A 56 5.37 -2.74 -2.73
N MET A 57 4.77 -3.92 -2.58
CA MET A 57 5.51 -5.19 -2.54
C MET A 57 6.26 -5.47 -3.85
N ARG A 58 5.78 -4.91 -4.99
CA ARG A 58 6.43 -5.02 -6.30
C ARG A 58 7.72 -4.21 -6.40
N HIS A 59 7.93 -3.25 -5.50
CA HIS A 59 9.13 -2.43 -5.41
C HIS A 59 10.06 -2.85 -4.27
N ILE A 60 9.77 -3.96 -3.59
CA ILE A 60 10.61 -4.51 -2.52
C ILE A 60 11.45 -5.65 -3.09
N ASP A 61 12.78 -5.48 -3.06
CA ASP A 61 13.74 -6.44 -3.63
C ASP A 61 14.12 -7.56 -2.65
N VAL A 62 13.78 -7.41 -1.37
CA VAL A 62 14.07 -8.39 -0.32
C VAL A 62 12.99 -9.49 -0.33
N PRO A 63 13.37 -10.78 -0.22
CA PRO A 63 12.41 -11.86 -0.03
C PRO A 63 11.48 -11.58 1.15
N HIS A 64 10.18 -11.65 0.91
CA HIS A 64 9.19 -11.29 1.92
C HIS A 64 7.98 -12.20 1.88
N GLU A 65 7.33 -12.30 3.02
CA GLU A 65 6.04 -12.97 3.20
C GLU A 65 4.95 -11.93 3.39
N ILE A 66 3.71 -12.32 3.12
CA ILE A 66 2.53 -11.45 3.23
C ILE A 66 1.51 -12.13 4.11
N ASP A 67 0.96 -11.39 5.07
CA ASP A 67 -0.19 -11.82 5.87
C ASP A 67 -1.26 -10.72 5.93
N PHE A 68 -2.50 -11.15 6.14
CA PHE A 68 -3.66 -10.28 6.18
C PHE A 68 -4.40 -10.43 7.50
N LEU A 69 -4.70 -9.30 8.12
CA LEU A 69 -5.53 -9.25 9.31
C LEU A 69 -6.85 -8.57 9.00
N ALA A 70 -7.94 -9.25 9.33
CA ALA A 70 -9.28 -8.67 9.35
C ALA A 70 -9.61 -8.28 10.80
N VAL A 71 -9.76 -6.97 11.04
CA VAL A 71 -10.17 -6.45 12.35
C VAL A 71 -11.50 -5.74 12.21
N SER A 72 -12.40 -5.99 13.16
CA SER A 72 -13.62 -5.22 13.34
C SER A 72 -13.42 -4.32 14.55
N GLY A 73 -13.71 -3.03 14.40
CA GLY A 73 -13.80 -2.15 15.56
C GLY A 73 -14.84 -2.69 16.53
N TYR A 74 -14.51 -2.75 17.82
CA TYR A 74 -15.51 -2.88 18.88
C TYR A 74 -16.33 -1.59 18.85
N GLY A 75 -17.42 -1.55 18.10
CA GLY A 75 -18.30 -0.39 18.03
C GLY A 75 -18.66 0.11 19.44
N ARG A 76 -18.80 1.42 19.61
CA ARG A 76 -19.19 2.03 20.89
C ARG A 76 -20.56 1.51 21.33
N GLY A 77 -20.69 1.23 22.63
CA GLY A 77 -21.97 1.21 23.34
C GLY A 77 -22.62 2.59 23.41
#